data_AF-A0A4U3KS67-F1
#
_entry.id   AF-A0A4U3KS67-F1
#
_cell.length_a   1.000
_cell.length_b   1.000
_cell.length_c   1.000
_cell.angle_alpha   90.00
_cell.angle_beta   90.00
_cell.angle_gamma   90.00
#
_symmetry.space_group_name_H-M   'P 1'
#
loop_
_entity.id
_entity.type
_entity.pdbx_description
1 polymer ?
#
loop_
_entity_poly.entity_id
_entity_poly.type
_entity_poly.pdbx_seq_one_letter_code
_entity_poly.pdbx_strand_id
1 'polypeptide(L)'
;MINILFRFLAIPVLLFTVTSSLSQQDRRFKGRLVLLDGNQKLLKDIGVRLVDQGSGVTGTDGEFAIAISNKAASVTLDLVNSNWEIVYPIGGKISVPKDTNEVVDFIVGDSPKTILTQALAKSNNEIKSSLSKLGVKQDGIEAALTEFRNEIQVMSNIKLEDLKDQIDLANKREQFYPVLTSAINNYINEAKDLKDAFKFIARHAFDDNEALQVLTGAVNSYSAAYEDINNKHSGYEKMVDDLWNSESKSSEVRDFFKYALGELHSANIFTLNLKIRDINDYNRGNFKGPKKAFKEAILREIESSDLQLERRLEELDNRAQVVITKLAG
;
A
#
# COMPACT_ATOMS: atom_id res chain seq x y z
N MET A 1 26.66 14.80 84.68
CA MET A 1 26.86 16.25 84.48
C MET A 1 27.74 16.44 83.25
N ILE A 2 27.41 17.44 82.43
CA ILE A 2 28.06 17.91 81.19
C ILE A 2 27.40 17.43 79.89
N ASN A 3 26.57 18.34 79.37
CA ASN A 3 26.09 18.49 78.00
C ASN A 3 27.24 18.71 77.02
N ILE A 4 27.21 18.09 75.83
CA ILE A 4 27.74 18.71 74.61
C ILE A 4 26.76 18.49 73.46
N LEU A 5 26.25 19.62 72.97
CA LEU A 5 25.28 19.82 71.91
C LEU A 5 26.06 20.12 70.62
N PHE A 6 26.03 19.24 69.61
CA PHE A 6 26.53 19.57 68.27
C PHE A 6 25.36 19.76 67.31
N ARG A 7 25.10 21.03 66.97
CA ARG A 7 24.17 21.45 65.91
C ARG A 7 24.87 21.28 64.56
N PHE A 8 24.37 20.38 63.71
CA PHE A 8 24.68 20.38 62.28
C PHE A 8 23.73 21.33 61.54
N LEU A 9 24.33 22.33 60.89
CA LEU A 9 23.68 23.30 60.02
C LEU A 9 23.43 22.63 58.65
N ALA A 10 22.18 22.35 58.31
CA ALA A 10 21.79 21.85 56.99
C ALA A 10 21.60 23.05 56.03
N ILE A 11 22.44 23.14 55.00
CA ILE A 11 22.30 24.09 53.89
C ILE A 11 21.52 23.37 52.77
N PRO A 12 20.33 23.84 52.36
CA PRO A 12 19.66 23.27 51.20
C PRO A 12 20.26 23.86 49.92
N VAL A 13 20.96 23.03 49.16
CA VAL A 13 21.39 23.33 47.80
C VAL A 13 20.18 23.19 46.88
N LEU A 14 19.69 24.32 46.38
CA LEU A 14 18.55 24.41 45.47
C LEU A 14 19.03 24.08 44.04
N LEU A 15 18.87 22.83 43.61
CA LEU A 15 19.10 22.43 42.21
C LEU A 15 17.97 22.98 41.33
N PHE A 16 18.25 24.03 40.57
CA PHE A 16 17.43 24.45 39.44
C PHE A 16 17.62 23.45 38.29
N THR A 17 16.68 22.51 38.12
CA THR A 17 16.55 21.74 36.89
C THR A 17 15.93 22.63 35.82
N VAL A 18 16.75 23.14 34.90
CA VAL A 18 16.28 23.77 33.67
C VAL A 18 15.72 22.65 32.78
N THR A 19 14.40 22.46 32.80
CA THR A 19 13.72 21.61 31.82
C THR A 19 13.73 22.33 30.48
N SER A 20 14.66 21.94 29.62
CA SER A 20 14.65 22.31 28.20
C SER A 20 13.43 21.66 27.55
N SER A 21 12.31 22.39 27.48
CA SER A 21 11.21 22.04 26.61
C SER A 21 11.72 22.13 25.17
N LEU A 22 12.08 20.99 24.60
CA LEU A 22 12.26 20.83 23.15
C LEU A 22 10.96 21.28 22.50
N SER A 23 10.99 22.49 21.93
CA SER A 23 9.97 22.98 21.01
C SER A 23 9.99 22.05 19.81
N GLN A 24 9.12 21.05 19.84
CA GLN A 24 8.76 20.26 18.68
C GLN A 24 8.17 21.26 17.68
N GLN A 25 8.92 21.57 16.62
CA GLN A 25 8.44 22.45 15.56
C GLN A 25 7.29 21.75 14.87
N ASP A 26 6.07 22.10 15.28
CA ASP A 26 4.84 21.55 14.73
C ASP A 26 4.59 22.20 13.36
N ARG A 27 4.77 21.42 12.29
CA ARG A 27 4.30 21.79 10.95
C ARG A 27 2.79 22.00 11.02
N ARG A 28 2.28 23.07 10.40
CA ARG A 28 0.84 23.36 10.35
C ARG A 28 0.28 23.02 8.97
N PHE A 29 -0.81 22.28 8.94
CA PHE A 29 -1.62 22.09 7.75
C PHE A 29 -2.63 23.22 7.63
N LYS A 30 -2.68 23.86 6.46
CA LYS A 30 -3.65 24.91 6.14
C LYS A 30 -4.67 24.39 5.15
N GLY A 31 -5.94 24.52 5.49
CA GLY A 31 -7.04 24.17 4.60
C GLY A 31 -8.10 25.26 4.57
N ARG A 32 -8.99 25.21 3.59
CA ARG A 32 -10.10 26.16 3.42
C ARG A 32 -11.38 25.43 3.05
N LEU A 33 -12.49 25.81 3.68
CA LEU A 33 -13.80 25.22 3.37
C LEU A 33 -14.57 26.09 2.37
N VAL A 34 -14.96 25.49 1.24
CA VAL A 34 -15.71 26.13 0.15
C VAL A 34 -17.05 25.41 -0.02
N LEU A 35 -18.16 26.15 -0.01
CA LEU A 35 -19.49 25.60 -0.23
C LEU A 35 -19.75 25.36 -1.72
N LEU A 36 -20.29 24.19 -2.04
CA LEU A 36 -20.77 23.83 -3.37
C LEU A 36 -22.17 24.41 -3.62
N ASP A 37 -22.25 25.72 -3.83
CA ASP A 37 -23.51 26.44 -4.12
C ASP A 37 -23.48 27.21 -5.46
N GLY A 38 -22.44 27.00 -6.27
CA GLY A 38 -22.20 27.72 -7.53
C GLY A 38 -21.54 29.10 -7.37
N ASN A 39 -21.51 29.65 -6.15
CA ASN A 39 -20.89 30.94 -5.84
C ASN A 39 -19.59 30.82 -5.03
N GLN A 40 -19.13 29.58 -4.77
CA GLN A 40 -17.91 29.26 -4.01
C GLN A 40 -17.88 29.98 -2.65
N LYS A 41 -19.02 30.00 -1.95
CA LYS A 41 -19.13 30.70 -0.67
C LYS A 41 -18.20 30.06 0.37
N LEU A 42 -17.33 30.87 0.96
CA LEU A 42 -16.41 30.43 2.01
C LEU A 42 -17.16 30.22 3.34
N LEU A 43 -16.86 29.12 4.01
CA LEU A 43 -17.57 28.71 5.23
C LEU A 43 -16.80 29.04 6.49
N LYS A 44 -17.41 29.91 7.31
CA LYS A 44 -16.81 30.51 8.50
C LYS A 44 -17.36 29.86 9.76
N ASP A 45 -16.57 29.86 10.83
CA ASP A 45 -16.95 29.37 12.15
C ASP A 45 -17.37 27.88 12.18
N ILE A 46 -16.79 27.07 11.29
CA ILE A 46 -17.07 25.63 11.21
C ILE A 46 -16.01 24.84 11.95
N GLY A 47 -16.45 23.99 12.88
CA GLY A 47 -15.58 23.05 13.57
C GLY A 47 -15.01 22.03 12.59
N VAL A 48 -13.70 21.84 12.63
CA VAL A 48 -12.97 20.90 11.79
C VAL A 48 -12.06 20.02 12.63
N ARG A 49 -11.88 18.77 12.20
CA ARG A 49 -10.98 17.81 12.86
C ARG A 49 -10.13 17.12 11.81
N LEU A 50 -8.81 17.17 11.97
CA LEU A 50 -7.91 16.27 11.27
C LEU A 50 -7.77 14.99 12.10
N VAL A 51 -8.23 13.87 11.54
CA VAL A 51 -8.21 12.56 12.20
C VAL A 51 -6.79 12.25 12.69
N ASP A 52 -6.67 11.87 13.97
CA ASP A 52 -5.42 11.56 14.67
C ASP A 52 -4.37 12.69 14.77
N GLN A 53 -4.71 13.94 14.39
CA GLN A 53 -3.79 15.08 14.46
C GLN A 53 -4.29 16.16 15.42
N GLY A 54 -5.55 16.58 15.29
CA GLY A 54 -6.10 17.66 16.11
C GLY A 54 -7.37 18.28 15.55
N SER A 55 -7.85 19.34 16.19
CA SER A 55 -9.08 20.04 15.80
C SER A 55 -8.88 21.54 15.74
N GLY A 56 -9.72 22.22 14.97
CA GLY A 56 -9.73 23.66 14.82
C GLY A 56 -11.11 24.17 14.41
N VAL A 57 -11.18 25.45 14.09
CA VAL A 57 -12.37 26.11 13.57
C VAL A 57 -11.95 26.97 12.38
N THR A 58 -12.78 27.06 11.34
CA THR A 58 -12.51 27.94 10.21
C THR A 58 -12.64 29.42 10.60
N GLY A 59 -11.71 30.24 10.14
CA GLY A 59 -11.67 31.67 10.37
C GLY A 59 -12.64 32.45 9.49
N THR A 60 -12.49 33.77 9.49
CA THR A 60 -13.37 34.70 8.75
C THR A 60 -13.24 34.62 7.23
N ASP A 61 -12.18 34.01 6.75
CA ASP A 61 -11.86 33.68 5.35
C ASP A 61 -12.18 32.22 5.00
N GLY A 62 -12.74 31.46 5.95
CA GLY A 62 -13.01 30.03 5.80
C GLY A 62 -11.77 29.14 5.88
N GLU A 63 -10.60 29.69 6.22
CA GLU A 63 -9.35 28.95 6.37
C GLU A 63 -9.20 28.39 7.80
N PHE A 64 -8.52 27.26 7.94
CA PHE A 64 -8.14 26.68 9.21
C PHE A 64 -6.67 26.25 9.20
N ALA A 65 -6.03 26.27 10.36
CA ALA A 65 -4.63 25.88 10.51
C ALA A 65 -4.41 24.97 11.73
N ILE A 66 -4.22 23.67 11.48
CA ILE A 66 -4.07 22.64 12.52
C ILE A 66 -2.64 22.10 12.52
N ALA A 67 -2.06 21.93 13.71
CA ALA A 67 -0.73 21.31 13.86
C ALA A 67 -0.79 19.82 13.45
N ILE A 68 0.20 19.37 12.70
CA ILE A 68 0.32 17.99 12.23
C ILE A 68 1.72 17.44 12.52
N SER A 69 1.81 16.11 12.63
CA SER A 69 3.11 15.44 12.74
C SER A 69 4.01 15.74 11.53
N ASN A 70 5.29 16.00 11.76
CA ASN A 70 6.27 16.20 10.69
C ASN A 70 6.43 14.98 9.77
N LYS A 71 5.96 13.80 10.20
CA LYS A 71 5.97 12.56 9.42
C LYS A 71 4.66 12.30 8.65
N ALA A 72 3.63 13.14 8.83
CA ALA A 72 2.34 12.93 8.16
C ALA A 72 2.47 13.20 6.66
N ALA A 73 2.29 12.15 5.84
CA ALA A 73 2.23 12.26 4.38
C ALA A 73 0.83 12.62 3.87
N SER A 74 -0.22 12.31 4.64
CA SER A 74 -1.61 12.62 4.33
C SER A 74 -2.40 12.93 5.60
N VAL A 75 -3.49 13.68 5.46
CA VAL A 75 -4.44 14.00 6.52
C VAL A 75 -5.86 13.72 6.05
N THR A 76 -6.75 13.42 6.99
CA THR A 76 -8.18 13.21 6.74
C THR A 76 -8.97 14.24 7.53
N LEU A 77 -9.76 15.04 6.84
CA LEU A 77 -10.60 16.08 7.42
C LEU A 77 -12.00 15.55 7.71
N ASP A 78 -12.49 15.81 8.91
CA ASP A 78 -13.87 15.67 9.33
C ASP A 78 -14.45 17.05 9.69
N LEU A 79 -15.72 17.26 9.39
CA LEU A 79 -16.47 18.42 9.88
C LEU A 79 -17.14 18.07 11.22
N VAL A 80 -17.03 18.96 12.19
CA VAL A 80 -17.58 18.80 13.55
C VAL A 80 -18.83 19.65 13.67
N ASN A 81 -19.94 19.03 14.08
CA ASN A 81 -21.24 19.70 14.29
C ASN A 81 -21.77 20.44 13.05
N SER A 82 -21.51 19.91 11.86
CA SER A 82 -21.99 20.47 10.59
C SER A 82 -23.00 19.52 9.93
N ASN A 83 -23.96 20.07 9.19
CA ASN A 83 -24.87 19.32 8.32
C ASN A 83 -24.31 19.11 6.91
N TRP A 84 -23.12 19.63 6.62
CA TRP A 84 -22.45 19.48 5.34
C TRP A 84 -21.55 18.25 5.33
N GLU A 85 -21.38 17.67 4.15
CA GLU A 85 -20.40 16.63 3.88
C GLU A 85 -19.29 17.18 2.98
N ILE A 86 -18.08 16.64 3.14
CA ILE A 86 -16.97 16.95 2.23
C ILE A 86 -17.21 16.23 0.91
N VAL A 87 -17.46 17.00 -0.14
CA VAL A 87 -17.67 16.51 -1.51
C VAL A 87 -16.33 16.28 -2.19
N TYR A 88 -15.35 17.14 -1.94
CA TYR A 88 -14.00 16.99 -2.47
C TYR A 88 -12.95 17.51 -1.48
N PRO A 89 -11.83 16.80 -1.29
CA PRO A 89 -11.54 15.45 -1.79
C PRO A 89 -12.46 14.40 -1.15
N ILE A 90 -12.76 13.32 -1.88
CA ILE A 90 -13.68 12.27 -1.42
C ILE A 90 -13.14 11.67 -0.11
N GLY A 91 -14.01 11.55 0.90
CA GLY A 91 -13.64 11.06 2.23
C GLY A 91 -12.75 12.00 3.03
N GLY A 92 -12.57 13.26 2.59
CA GLY A 92 -11.79 14.27 3.30
C GLY A 92 -10.29 14.01 3.34
N LYS A 93 -9.77 13.02 2.60
CA LYS A 93 -8.36 12.63 2.63
C LYS A 93 -7.54 13.38 1.58
N ILE A 94 -6.43 13.98 2.00
CA ILE A 94 -5.51 14.71 1.10
C ILE A 94 -4.05 14.49 1.51
N SER A 95 -3.16 14.50 0.52
CA SER A 95 -1.71 14.54 0.74
C SER A 95 -1.30 15.88 1.33
N VAL A 96 -0.37 15.86 2.30
CA VAL A 96 0.12 17.09 2.93
C VAL A 96 1.08 17.81 1.96
N PRO A 97 0.79 19.06 1.53
CA PRO A 97 1.62 19.78 0.58
C PRO A 97 3.03 20.03 1.11
N LYS A 98 4.05 19.91 0.25
CA LYS A 98 5.46 20.16 0.64
C LYS A 98 5.70 21.60 1.08
N ASP A 99 5.03 22.55 0.44
CA ASP A 99 5.04 23.96 0.84
C ASP A 99 4.07 24.17 2.03
N THR A 100 4.59 24.67 3.15
CA THR A 100 3.81 24.96 4.36
C THR A 100 2.88 26.17 4.23
N ASN A 101 3.00 26.94 3.15
CA ASN A 101 2.14 28.08 2.86
C ASN A 101 0.97 27.73 1.92
N GLU A 102 0.97 26.55 1.31
CA GLU A 102 -0.10 26.11 0.44
C GLU A 102 -1.40 25.88 1.24
N VAL A 103 -2.50 26.44 0.76
CA VAL A 103 -3.84 26.28 1.34
C VAL A 103 -4.62 25.30 0.48
N VAL A 104 -5.07 24.22 1.10
CA VAL A 104 -5.82 23.17 0.42
C VAL A 104 -7.31 23.44 0.52
N ASP A 105 -7.99 23.50 -0.63
CA ASP A 105 -9.44 23.71 -0.66
C ASP A 105 -10.19 22.37 -0.46
N PHE A 106 -11.11 22.38 0.50
CA PHE A 106 -12.09 21.34 0.72
C PHE A 106 -13.46 21.85 0.30
N ILE A 107 -14.03 21.22 -0.70
CA ILE A 107 -15.37 21.53 -1.18
C ILE A 107 -16.35 20.74 -0.33
N VAL A 108 -17.26 21.43 0.33
CA VAL A 108 -18.30 20.84 1.15
C VAL A 108 -19.65 21.21 0.57
N GLY A 109 -20.64 20.36 0.80
CA GLY A 109 -21.98 20.58 0.27
C GLY A 109 -23.01 19.77 1.03
N ASP A 110 -24.24 19.88 0.58
CA ASP A 110 -25.28 18.94 0.94
C ASP A 110 -24.82 17.53 0.56
N SER A 111 -25.05 16.55 1.46
CA SER A 111 -24.77 15.15 1.12
C SER A 111 -25.46 14.81 -0.21
N PRO A 112 -24.88 13.95 -1.05
CA PRO A 112 -25.54 13.45 -2.26
C PRO A 112 -26.98 12.96 -1.96
N LYS A 113 -27.19 12.41 -0.75
CA LYS A 113 -28.50 12.00 -0.24
C LYS A 113 -29.45 13.18 -0.01
N THR A 114 -28.99 14.30 0.51
CA THR A 114 -29.77 15.52 0.73
C THR A 114 -30.14 16.18 -0.61
N ILE A 115 -29.19 16.28 -1.55
CA ILE A 115 -29.45 16.78 -2.92
C ILE A 115 -30.50 15.91 -3.61
N LEU A 116 -30.36 14.58 -3.52
CA LEU A 116 -31.33 13.64 -4.06
C LEU A 116 -32.70 13.77 -3.38
N THR A 117 -32.73 13.95 -2.06
CA THR A 117 -33.97 14.15 -1.28
C THR A 117 -34.70 15.43 -1.70
N GLN A 118 -33.97 16.53 -1.91
CA GLN A 118 -34.54 17.80 -2.39
C GLN A 118 -35.05 17.67 -3.83
N ALA A 119 -34.28 17.04 -4.73
CA ALA A 119 -34.70 16.78 -6.10
C ALA A 119 -35.96 15.89 -6.15
N LEU A 120 -36.02 14.86 -5.32
CA LEU A 120 -37.20 14.00 -5.14
C LEU A 120 -38.40 14.76 -4.58
N ALA A 121 -38.21 15.62 -3.57
CA ALA A 121 -39.29 16.43 -3.02
C ALA A 121 -39.86 17.39 -4.07
N LYS A 122 -38.99 18.01 -4.87
CA LYS A 122 -39.39 18.89 -5.98
C LYS A 122 -40.16 18.11 -7.06
N SER A 123 -39.62 16.97 -7.51
CA SER A 123 -40.27 16.09 -8.49
C SER A 123 -41.61 15.56 -7.97
N ASN A 124 -41.70 15.15 -6.70
CA ASN A 124 -42.95 14.72 -6.07
C ASN A 124 -44.02 15.82 -6.07
N ASN A 125 -43.64 17.07 -5.81
CA ASN A 125 -44.57 18.20 -5.86
C ASN A 125 -45.06 18.48 -7.29
N GLU A 126 -44.19 18.33 -8.30
CA GLU A 126 -44.54 18.49 -9.71
C GLU A 126 -45.47 17.36 -10.21
N ILE A 127 -45.20 16.11 -9.80
CA ILE A 127 -46.05 14.94 -10.10
C ILE A 127 -47.40 15.09 -9.39
N LYS A 128 -47.43 15.49 -8.10
CA LYS A 128 -48.66 15.74 -7.35
C LYS A 128 -49.53 16.81 -8.02
N SER A 129 -48.93 17.91 -8.45
CA SER A 129 -49.59 18.99 -9.20
C SER A 129 -50.17 18.49 -10.52
N SER A 130 -49.42 17.69 -11.27
CA SER A 130 -49.84 17.14 -12.55
C SER A 130 -50.98 16.12 -12.43
N LEU A 131 -50.91 15.20 -11.46
CA LEU A 131 -51.94 14.20 -11.21
C LEU A 131 -53.23 14.80 -10.63
N SER A 132 -53.11 15.84 -9.79
CA SER A 132 -54.28 16.58 -9.29
C SER A 132 -55.03 17.29 -10.42
N LYS A 133 -54.31 17.85 -11.41
CA LYS A 133 -54.90 18.45 -12.61
C LYS A 133 -55.62 17.43 -13.51
N LEU A 134 -55.24 16.15 -13.43
CA LEU A 134 -55.84 15.04 -14.18
C LEU A 134 -57.01 14.37 -13.43
N GLY A 135 -57.42 14.88 -12.26
CA GLY A 135 -58.58 14.38 -11.52
C GLY A 135 -58.33 13.08 -10.74
N VAL A 136 -57.07 12.69 -10.55
CA VAL A 136 -56.72 11.51 -9.74
C VAL A 136 -57.03 11.77 -8.28
N LYS A 137 -57.69 10.82 -7.60
CA LYS A 137 -58.00 10.91 -6.16
C LYS A 137 -56.71 11.01 -5.34
N GLN A 138 -56.75 11.84 -4.30
CA GLN A 138 -55.60 12.19 -3.47
C GLN A 138 -54.88 10.97 -2.88
N ASP A 139 -55.62 9.95 -2.46
CA ASP A 139 -55.08 8.70 -1.90
C ASP A 139 -54.23 7.90 -2.92
N GLY A 140 -54.63 7.91 -4.20
CA GLY A 140 -53.88 7.24 -5.27
C GLY A 140 -52.59 7.97 -5.64
N ILE A 141 -52.56 9.29 -5.46
CA ILE A 141 -51.36 10.11 -5.67
C ILE A 141 -50.35 9.86 -4.55
N GLU A 142 -50.80 9.77 -3.29
CA GLU A 142 -49.91 9.53 -2.15
C GLU A 142 -49.29 8.13 -2.16
N ALA A 143 -50.05 7.10 -2.55
CA ALA A 143 -49.52 5.75 -2.72
C ALA A 143 -48.42 5.70 -3.80
N ALA A 144 -48.69 6.23 -4.99
CA ALA A 144 -47.73 6.24 -6.10
C ALA A 144 -46.45 7.04 -5.78
N LEU A 145 -46.58 8.19 -5.10
CA LEU A 145 -45.43 9.00 -4.69
C LEU A 145 -44.60 8.33 -3.59
N THR A 146 -45.24 7.56 -2.71
CA THR A 146 -44.55 6.80 -1.66
C THR A 146 -43.77 5.64 -2.25
N GLU A 147 -44.36 4.90 -3.19
CA GLU A 147 -43.71 3.80 -3.89
C GLU A 147 -42.52 4.28 -4.75
N PHE A 148 -42.71 5.35 -5.52
CA PHE A 148 -41.63 5.98 -6.29
C PHE A 148 -40.48 6.48 -5.41
N ARG A 149 -40.79 7.11 -4.26
CA ARG A 149 -39.77 7.54 -3.29
C ARG A 149 -38.98 6.35 -2.75
N ASN A 150 -39.67 5.28 -2.37
CA ASN A 150 -39.02 4.07 -1.85
C ASN A 150 -38.11 3.43 -2.90
N GLU A 151 -38.57 3.36 -4.15
CA GLU A 151 -37.80 2.80 -5.26
C GLU A 151 -36.52 3.61 -5.54
N ILE A 152 -36.60 4.94 -5.60
CA ILE A 152 -35.40 5.78 -5.78
C ILE A 152 -34.46 5.69 -4.57
N GLN A 153 -34.98 5.62 -3.35
CA GLN A 153 -34.15 5.48 -2.15
C GLN A 153 -33.42 4.13 -2.14
N VAL A 154 -34.11 3.05 -2.52
CA VAL A 154 -33.50 1.72 -2.66
C VAL A 154 -32.45 1.74 -3.76
N MET A 155 -32.78 2.26 -4.95
CA MET A 155 -31.87 2.31 -6.10
C MET A 155 -30.64 3.19 -5.84
N SER A 156 -30.80 4.34 -5.18
CA SER A 156 -29.68 5.22 -4.84
C SER A 156 -28.76 4.61 -3.79
N ASN A 157 -29.31 3.96 -2.76
CA ASN A 157 -28.52 3.24 -1.76
C ASN A 157 -27.74 2.08 -2.40
N ILE A 158 -28.39 1.28 -3.27
CA ILE A 158 -27.73 0.19 -3.99
C ILE A 158 -26.57 0.74 -4.85
N LYS A 159 -26.82 1.80 -5.65
CA LYS A 159 -25.77 2.41 -6.49
C LYS A 159 -24.62 3.00 -5.68
N LEU A 160 -24.89 3.60 -4.51
CA LEU A 160 -23.86 4.12 -3.62
C LEU A 160 -23.01 3.00 -2.99
N GLU A 161 -23.63 1.89 -2.62
CA GLU A 161 -22.93 0.73 -2.09
C GLU A 161 -22.08 0.07 -3.18
N ASP A 162 -22.64 -0.14 -4.38
CA ASP A 162 -21.91 -0.67 -5.54
C ASP A 162 -20.69 0.21 -5.89
N LEU A 163 -20.84 1.54 -5.83
CA LEU A 163 -19.73 2.48 -6.06
C LEU A 163 -18.67 2.40 -4.95
N LYS A 164 -19.08 2.28 -3.69
CA LYS A 164 -18.14 2.10 -2.56
C LYS A 164 -17.38 0.79 -2.69
N ASP A 165 -18.06 -0.30 -3.02
CA ASP A 165 -17.45 -1.61 -3.22
C ASP A 165 -16.46 -1.58 -4.40
N GLN A 166 -16.80 -0.89 -5.49
CA GLN A 166 -15.89 -0.69 -6.62
C GLN A 166 -14.67 0.15 -6.24
N ILE A 167 -14.84 1.22 -5.47
CA ILE A 167 -13.73 2.06 -4.97
C ILE A 167 -12.85 1.26 -4.01
N ASP A 168 -13.44 0.50 -3.08
CA ASP A 168 -12.71 -0.34 -2.14
C ASP A 168 -11.91 -1.43 -2.88
N LEU A 169 -12.51 -2.10 -3.86
CA LEU A 169 -11.81 -3.04 -4.73
C LEU A 169 -10.67 -2.36 -5.50
N ALA A 170 -10.88 -1.17 -6.07
CA ALA A 170 -9.84 -0.43 -6.76
C ALA A 170 -8.67 -0.07 -5.83
N ASN A 171 -8.97 0.42 -4.63
CA ASN A 171 -7.96 0.75 -3.61
C ASN A 171 -7.15 -0.50 -3.18
N LYS A 172 -7.83 -1.63 -2.97
CA LYS A 172 -7.16 -2.90 -2.63
C LYS A 172 -6.27 -3.38 -3.76
N ARG A 173 -6.70 -3.26 -5.02
CA ARG A 173 -5.85 -3.57 -6.20
C ARG A 173 -4.63 -2.66 -6.26
N GLU A 174 -4.81 -1.35 -6.07
CA GLU A 174 -3.73 -0.35 -6.08
C GLU A 174 -2.69 -0.63 -4.99
N GLN A 175 -3.12 -1.08 -3.80
CA GLN A 175 -2.22 -1.43 -2.70
C GLN A 175 -1.51 -2.77 -2.92
N PHE A 176 -2.22 -3.77 -3.45
CA PHE A 176 -1.70 -5.12 -3.58
C PHE A 176 -0.79 -5.31 -4.81
N TYR A 177 -1.12 -4.66 -5.93
CA TYR A 177 -0.38 -4.81 -7.19
C TYR A 177 1.13 -4.52 -7.06
N PRO A 178 1.58 -3.44 -6.39
CA PRO A 178 3.00 -3.19 -6.18
C PRO A 178 3.68 -4.26 -5.32
N VAL A 179 2.97 -4.82 -4.33
CA VAL A 179 3.50 -5.86 -3.45
C VAL A 179 3.80 -7.14 -4.24
N LEU A 180 2.84 -7.59 -5.04
CA LEU A 180 3.03 -8.76 -5.90
C LEU A 180 4.13 -8.53 -6.94
N THR A 181 4.11 -7.38 -7.61
CA THR A 181 5.11 -7.00 -8.63
C THR A 181 6.51 -6.97 -8.03
N SER A 182 6.67 -6.41 -6.82
CA SER A 182 7.94 -6.37 -6.11
C SER A 182 8.44 -7.77 -5.76
N ALA A 183 7.57 -8.66 -5.29
CA ALA A 183 7.94 -10.04 -4.96
C ALA A 183 8.42 -10.82 -6.19
N ILE A 184 7.68 -10.70 -7.30
CA ILE A 184 8.03 -11.31 -8.60
C ILE A 184 9.39 -10.80 -9.08
N ASN A 185 9.58 -9.48 -9.14
CA ASN A 185 10.82 -8.87 -9.62
C ASN A 185 12.02 -9.20 -8.72
N ASN A 186 11.82 -9.22 -7.40
CA ASN A 186 12.88 -9.60 -6.47
C ASN A 186 13.36 -11.04 -6.73
N TYR A 187 12.43 -11.99 -6.87
CA TYR A 187 12.78 -13.37 -7.19
C TYR A 187 13.56 -13.50 -8.51
N ILE A 188 13.09 -12.83 -9.56
CA ILE A 188 13.74 -12.85 -10.89
C ILE A 188 15.15 -12.28 -10.83
N ASN A 189 15.32 -11.11 -10.19
CA ASN A 189 16.60 -10.44 -10.11
C ASN A 189 17.62 -11.29 -9.37
N GLU A 190 17.25 -11.84 -8.20
CA GLU A 190 18.14 -12.69 -7.42
C GLU A 190 18.47 -14.00 -8.15
N ALA A 191 17.55 -14.54 -8.96
CA ALA A 191 17.82 -15.71 -9.80
C ALA A 191 18.83 -15.40 -10.94
N LYS A 192 18.77 -14.20 -11.52
CA LYS A 192 19.73 -13.73 -12.52
C LYS A 192 21.10 -13.46 -11.91
N ASP A 193 21.13 -12.77 -10.76
CA ASP A 193 22.35 -12.47 -10.03
C ASP A 193 23.06 -13.76 -9.60
N LEU A 194 22.31 -14.78 -9.18
CA LEU A 194 22.84 -16.11 -8.91
C LEU A 194 23.48 -16.75 -10.15
N LYS A 195 22.80 -16.73 -11.30
CA LYS A 195 23.35 -17.25 -12.57
C LYS A 195 24.66 -16.53 -12.90
N ASP A 196 24.66 -15.20 -12.86
CA ASP A 196 25.82 -14.38 -13.21
C ASP A 196 26.98 -14.62 -12.23
N ALA A 197 26.70 -14.78 -10.93
CA ALA A 197 27.71 -15.16 -9.96
C ALA A 197 28.34 -16.52 -10.29
N PHE A 198 27.54 -17.54 -10.62
CA PHE A 198 28.08 -18.83 -11.05
C PHE A 198 28.90 -18.73 -12.34
N LYS A 199 28.44 -17.94 -13.31
CA LYS A 199 29.09 -17.77 -14.61
C LYS A 199 30.45 -17.07 -14.50
N PHE A 200 30.52 -15.99 -13.73
CA PHE A 200 31.69 -15.11 -13.70
C PHE A 200 32.60 -15.32 -12.48
N ILE A 201 32.07 -15.80 -11.36
CA ILE A 201 32.79 -15.85 -10.08
C ILE A 201 33.22 -17.27 -9.70
N ALA A 202 32.46 -18.30 -10.09
CA ALA A 202 32.71 -19.67 -9.62
C ALA A 202 34.12 -20.20 -9.91
N ARG A 203 34.72 -19.80 -11.05
CA ARG A 203 36.12 -20.15 -11.37
C ARG A 203 37.11 -19.61 -10.33
N HIS A 204 36.91 -18.38 -9.88
CA HIS A 204 37.77 -17.71 -8.91
C HIS A 204 37.57 -18.25 -7.49
N ALA A 205 36.36 -18.69 -7.14
CA ALA A 205 36.03 -19.26 -5.83
C ALA A 205 36.85 -20.52 -5.44
N PHE A 206 37.52 -21.17 -6.40
CA PHE A 206 38.44 -22.29 -6.15
C PHE A 206 39.82 -21.86 -5.63
N ASP A 207 40.21 -20.62 -5.87
CA ASP A 207 41.56 -20.13 -5.58
C ASP A 207 41.54 -18.88 -4.67
N ASP A 208 40.37 -18.25 -4.51
CA ASP A 208 40.13 -17.03 -3.74
C ASP A 208 38.91 -17.16 -2.82
N ASN A 209 39.14 -16.93 -1.52
CA ASN A 209 38.10 -17.01 -0.50
C ASN A 209 37.10 -15.84 -0.57
N GLU A 210 37.52 -14.65 -1.04
CA GLU A 210 36.61 -13.53 -1.24
C GLU A 210 35.61 -13.84 -2.35
N ALA A 211 36.08 -14.39 -3.48
CA ALA A 211 35.21 -14.88 -4.56
C ALA A 211 34.21 -15.96 -4.08
N LEU A 212 34.65 -16.88 -3.22
CA LEU A 212 33.77 -17.88 -2.61
C LEU A 212 32.69 -17.23 -1.72
N GLN A 213 33.04 -16.20 -0.95
CA GLN A 213 32.08 -15.46 -0.12
C GLN A 213 31.04 -14.74 -0.97
N VAL A 214 31.45 -14.08 -2.06
CA VAL A 214 30.51 -13.42 -2.98
C VAL A 214 29.54 -14.42 -3.59
N LEU A 215 30.05 -15.57 -4.07
CA LEU A 215 29.22 -16.63 -4.62
C LEU A 215 28.25 -17.21 -3.59
N THR A 216 28.70 -17.41 -2.35
CA THR A 216 27.85 -17.85 -1.23
C THR A 216 26.78 -16.80 -0.90
N GLY A 217 27.13 -15.51 -0.97
CA GLY A 217 26.20 -14.41 -0.81
C GLY A 217 25.05 -14.46 -1.81
N ALA A 218 25.36 -14.61 -3.10
CA ALA A 218 24.34 -14.72 -4.16
C ALA A 218 23.38 -15.90 -3.93
N VAL A 219 23.91 -17.05 -3.49
CA VAL A 219 23.09 -18.23 -3.16
C VAL A 219 22.14 -17.95 -1.98
N ASN A 220 22.63 -17.25 -0.95
CA ASN A 220 21.83 -16.89 0.21
C ASN A 220 20.75 -15.87 -0.15
N SER A 221 21.07 -14.83 -0.94
CA SER A 221 20.10 -13.83 -1.39
C SER A 221 18.99 -14.45 -2.24
N TYR A 222 19.36 -15.31 -3.20
CA TYR A 222 18.38 -16.09 -3.96
C TYR A 222 17.53 -16.99 -3.05
N SER A 223 18.14 -17.69 -2.08
CA SER A 223 17.40 -18.57 -1.17
C SER A 223 16.37 -17.79 -0.35
N ALA A 224 16.72 -16.60 0.12
CA ALA A 224 15.79 -15.71 0.82
C ALA A 224 14.62 -15.26 -0.09
N ALA A 225 14.90 -14.89 -1.34
CA ALA A 225 13.86 -14.51 -2.31
C ALA A 225 12.96 -15.69 -2.68
N TYR A 226 13.53 -16.89 -2.84
CA TYR A 226 12.79 -18.12 -3.06
C TYR A 226 11.87 -18.45 -1.87
N GLU A 227 12.37 -18.40 -0.64
CA GLU A 227 11.56 -18.67 0.55
C GLU A 227 10.41 -17.66 0.69
N ASP A 228 10.65 -16.39 0.35
CA ASP A 228 9.62 -15.36 0.38
C ASP A 228 8.43 -15.71 -0.53
N ILE A 229 8.70 -16.03 -1.80
CA ILE A 229 7.64 -16.41 -2.75
C ILE A 229 7.05 -17.78 -2.42
N ASN A 230 7.86 -18.75 -2.02
CA ASN A 230 7.41 -20.11 -1.71
C ASN A 230 6.43 -20.11 -0.52
N ASN A 231 6.65 -19.26 0.48
CA ASN A 231 5.76 -19.17 1.64
C ASN A 231 4.48 -18.36 1.37
N LYS A 232 4.48 -17.48 0.36
CA LYS A 232 3.40 -16.50 0.12
C LYS A 232 2.59 -16.75 -1.15
N HIS A 233 3.06 -17.58 -2.09
CA HIS A 233 2.44 -17.74 -3.41
C HIS A 233 0.94 -18.07 -3.36
N SER A 234 0.51 -18.98 -2.49
CA SER A 234 -0.91 -19.33 -2.36
C SER A 234 -1.76 -18.15 -1.88
N GLY A 235 -1.19 -17.29 -1.03
CA GLY A 235 -1.83 -16.05 -0.60
C GLY A 235 -1.93 -15.03 -1.73
N TYR A 236 -0.89 -14.93 -2.56
CA TYR A 236 -0.90 -14.08 -3.75
C TYR A 236 -1.93 -14.53 -4.79
N GLU A 237 -1.98 -15.83 -5.10
CA GLU A 237 -2.97 -16.40 -6.01
C GLU A 237 -4.40 -16.11 -5.53
N LYS A 238 -4.67 -16.35 -4.24
CA LYS A 238 -5.97 -16.07 -3.64
C LYS A 238 -6.32 -14.58 -3.69
N MET A 239 -5.39 -13.69 -3.36
CA MET A 239 -5.63 -12.25 -3.42
C MET A 239 -5.92 -11.77 -4.84
N VAL A 240 -5.26 -12.34 -5.86
CA VAL A 240 -5.58 -12.01 -7.26
C VAL A 240 -6.98 -12.49 -7.63
N ASP A 241 -7.34 -13.71 -7.22
CA ASP A 241 -8.68 -14.26 -7.44
C ASP A 241 -9.76 -13.38 -6.79
N ASP A 242 -9.59 -13.06 -5.50
CA ASP A 242 -10.53 -12.24 -4.73
C ASP A 242 -10.64 -10.81 -5.29
N LEU A 243 -9.52 -10.18 -5.66
CA LEU A 243 -9.50 -8.77 -6.04
C LEU A 243 -9.87 -8.53 -7.50
N TRP A 244 -9.45 -9.39 -8.44
CA TRP A 244 -9.76 -9.24 -9.86
C TRP A 244 -11.00 -10.03 -10.28
N ASN A 245 -11.43 -11.02 -9.49
CA ASN A 245 -12.57 -11.90 -9.78
C ASN A 245 -12.48 -12.47 -11.22
N SER A 246 -11.30 -13.00 -11.56
CA SER A 246 -10.98 -13.43 -12.91
C SER A 246 -10.08 -14.66 -12.90
N GLU A 247 -10.66 -15.83 -13.19
CA GLU A 247 -9.92 -17.10 -13.31
C GLU A 247 -8.77 -16.98 -14.31
N SER A 248 -8.96 -16.22 -15.40
CA SER A 248 -7.87 -16.02 -16.37
C SER A 248 -6.67 -15.31 -15.76
N LYS A 249 -6.87 -14.33 -14.86
CA LYS A 249 -5.77 -13.60 -14.22
C LYS A 249 -5.15 -14.41 -13.09
N SER A 250 -5.96 -15.09 -12.28
CA SER A 250 -5.47 -15.95 -11.20
C SER A 250 -4.71 -17.17 -11.73
N SER A 251 -5.14 -17.76 -12.85
CA SER A 251 -4.40 -18.86 -13.50
C SER A 251 -3.01 -18.44 -13.98
N GLU A 252 -2.85 -17.24 -14.54
CA GLU A 252 -1.53 -16.76 -15.02
C GLU A 252 -0.54 -16.59 -13.85
N VAL A 253 -1.02 -16.11 -12.71
CA VAL A 253 -0.22 -15.97 -11.49
C VAL A 253 0.19 -17.34 -10.95
N ARG A 254 -0.76 -18.30 -10.94
CA ARG A 254 -0.51 -19.69 -10.54
C ARG A 254 0.51 -20.36 -11.46
N ASP A 255 0.38 -20.16 -12.77
CA ASP A 255 1.29 -20.73 -13.76
C ASP A 255 2.70 -20.13 -13.66
N PHE A 256 2.81 -18.84 -13.35
CA PHE A 256 4.08 -18.21 -13.02
C PHE A 256 4.73 -18.86 -11.79
N PHE A 257 4.02 -18.99 -10.67
CA PHE A 257 4.60 -19.58 -9.45
C PHE A 257 4.94 -21.06 -9.62
N LYS A 258 4.09 -21.82 -10.31
CA LYS A 258 4.36 -23.23 -10.64
C LYS A 258 5.66 -23.37 -11.45
N TYR A 259 5.86 -22.50 -12.43
CA TYR A 259 7.09 -22.48 -13.23
C TYR A 259 8.30 -22.06 -12.39
N ALA A 260 8.17 -20.97 -11.61
CA ALA A 260 9.23 -20.41 -10.78
C ALA A 260 9.74 -21.40 -9.71
N LEU A 261 8.81 -21.99 -8.94
CA LEU A 261 9.10 -22.87 -7.80
C LEU A 261 9.35 -24.31 -8.25
N GLY A 262 8.61 -24.79 -9.25
CA GLY A 262 8.72 -26.14 -9.77
C GLY A 262 9.85 -26.27 -10.76
N GLU A 263 9.67 -25.70 -11.95
CA GLU A 263 10.58 -25.93 -13.08
C GLU A 263 11.93 -25.25 -12.91
N LEU A 264 11.96 -23.97 -12.53
CA LEU A 264 13.20 -23.21 -12.46
C LEU A 264 14.00 -23.57 -11.20
N HIS A 265 13.40 -23.44 -10.01
CA HIS A 265 14.10 -23.71 -8.76
C HIS A 265 14.55 -25.18 -8.66
N SER A 266 13.59 -26.11 -8.73
CA SER A 266 13.87 -27.51 -8.40
C SER A 266 14.74 -28.20 -9.45
N ALA A 267 14.59 -27.88 -10.74
CA ALA A 267 15.35 -28.55 -11.79
C ALA A 267 16.72 -27.91 -12.07
N ASN A 268 16.83 -26.58 -11.99
CA ASN A 268 18.04 -25.86 -12.41
C ASN A 268 18.80 -25.25 -11.25
N ILE A 269 18.16 -24.35 -10.50
CA ILE A 269 18.88 -23.55 -9.48
C ILE A 269 19.35 -24.41 -8.30
N PHE A 270 18.52 -25.36 -7.86
CA PHE A 270 18.91 -26.29 -6.79
C PHE A 270 20.20 -27.04 -7.13
N THR A 271 20.32 -27.52 -8.37
CA THR A 271 21.51 -28.22 -8.86
C THR A 271 22.77 -27.34 -8.82
N LEU A 272 22.64 -26.06 -9.16
CA LEU A 272 23.74 -25.08 -9.05
C LEU A 272 24.11 -24.81 -7.59
N ASN A 273 23.12 -24.64 -6.71
CA ASN A 273 23.38 -24.41 -5.28
C ASN A 273 24.18 -25.55 -4.65
N LEU A 274 23.98 -26.80 -5.08
CA LEU A 274 24.79 -27.93 -4.64
C LEU A 274 26.27 -27.79 -5.01
N LYS A 275 26.62 -27.04 -6.07
CA LYS A 275 28.01 -26.82 -6.49
C LYS A 275 28.81 -25.98 -5.51
N ILE A 276 28.17 -25.16 -4.67
CA ILE A 276 28.85 -24.46 -3.57
C ILE A 276 29.48 -25.45 -2.60
N ARG A 277 28.77 -26.53 -2.29
CA ARG A 277 29.30 -27.58 -1.43
C ARG A 277 30.50 -28.24 -2.10
N ASP A 278 30.40 -28.55 -3.39
CA ASP A 278 31.49 -29.18 -4.15
C ASP A 278 32.74 -28.27 -4.22
N ILE A 279 32.57 -26.95 -4.37
CA ILE A 279 33.67 -25.95 -4.30
C ILE A 279 34.28 -25.91 -2.89
N ASN A 280 33.46 -25.90 -1.84
CA ASN A 280 33.94 -25.96 -0.46
C ASN A 280 34.72 -27.24 -0.17
N ASP A 281 34.25 -28.38 -0.67
CA ASP A 281 34.93 -29.67 -0.54
C ASP A 281 36.28 -29.65 -1.28
N TYR A 282 36.36 -29.04 -2.47
CA TYR A 282 37.63 -28.79 -3.14
C TYR A 282 38.59 -27.97 -2.27
N ASN A 283 38.12 -26.84 -1.72
CA ASN A 283 38.94 -25.93 -0.93
C ASN A 283 39.43 -26.56 0.38
N ARG A 284 38.66 -27.48 0.96
CA ARG A 284 39.00 -28.24 2.18
C ARG A 284 39.81 -29.50 1.92
N GLY A 285 39.97 -29.92 0.66
CA GLY A 285 40.64 -31.19 0.32
C GLY A 285 39.75 -32.43 0.49
N ASN A 286 38.43 -32.26 0.62
CA ASN A 286 37.44 -33.32 0.84
C ASN A 286 36.89 -33.90 -0.47
N PHE A 287 37.76 -34.38 -1.36
CA PHE A 287 37.34 -34.95 -2.65
C PHE A 287 38.14 -36.21 -3.01
N LYS A 288 37.62 -36.98 -3.96
CA LYS A 288 38.28 -38.18 -4.49
C LYS A 288 38.94 -37.88 -5.84
N GLY A 289 40.15 -38.39 -6.04
CA GLY A 289 40.87 -38.29 -7.32
C GLY A 289 41.73 -37.03 -7.47
N PRO A 290 42.24 -36.75 -8.68
CA PRO A 290 43.13 -35.61 -8.92
C PRO A 290 42.42 -34.25 -8.74
N LYS A 291 43.03 -33.35 -7.96
CA LYS A 291 42.49 -32.00 -7.65
C LYS A 291 42.04 -31.24 -8.90
N LYS A 292 42.89 -31.20 -9.93
CA LYS A 292 42.58 -30.53 -11.21
C LYS A 292 41.35 -31.14 -11.90
N ALA A 293 41.24 -32.46 -11.93
CA ALA A 293 40.12 -33.13 -12.57
C ALA A 293 38.78 -32.85 -11.86
N PHE A 294 38.80 -32.78 -10.52
CA PHE A 294 37.62 -32.43 -9.73
C PHE A 294 37.15 -30.99 -10.00
N LYS A 295 38.07 -30.01 -10.02
CA LYS A 295 37.75 -28.60 -10.38
C LYS A 295 37.15 -28.50 -11.79
N GLU A 296 37.79 -29.12 -12.79
CA GLU A 296 37.31 -29.07 -14.18
C GLU A 296 35.94 -29.74 -14.36
N ALA A 297 35.65 -30.80 -13.60
CA ALA A 297 34.33 -31.44 -13.62
C ALA A 297 33.24 -30.49 -13.12
N ILE A 298 33.46 -29.83 -11.98
CA ILE A 298 32.52 -28.86 -11.40
C ILE A 298 32.30 -27.69 -12.37
N LEU A 299 33.38 -27.11 -12.92
CA LEU A 299 33.27 -25.99 -13.86
C LEU A 299 32.50 -26.35 -15.12
N ARG A 300 32.70 -27.55 -15.66
CA ARG A 300 31.94 -28.03 -16.83
C ARG A 300 30.46 -28.20 -16.52
N GLU A 301 30.11 -28.70 -15.34
CA GLU A 301 28.72 -28.84 -14.92
C GLU A 301 28.04 -27.48 -14.75
N ILE A 302 28.73 -26.49 -14.15
CA ILE A 302 28.26 -25.10 -14.05
C ILE A 302 28.04 -24.52 -15.45
N GLU A 303 29.01 -24.64 -16.35
CA GLU A 303 28.91 -24.15 -17.74
C GLU A 303 27.75 -24.81 -18.50
N SER A 304 27.55 -26.12 -18.32
CA SER A 304 26.43 -26.84 -18.94
C SER A 304 25.06 -26.38 -18.42
N SER A 305 25.02 -25.93 -17.16
CA SER A 305 23.80 -25.41 -16.52
C SER A 305 23.50 -23.98 -16.93
N ASP A 306 24.51 -23.17 -17.25
CA ASP A 306 24.37 -21.75 -17.65
C ASP A 306 23.43 -21.59 -18.83
N LEU A 307 23.66 -22.32 -19.93
CA LEU A 307 22.84 -22.22 -21.14
C LEU A 307 21.37 -22.61 -20.91
N GLN A 308 21.13 -23.61 -20.08
CA GLN A 308 19.77 -24.03 -19.75
C GLN A 308 19.10 -23.00 -18.85
N LEU A 309 19.82 -22.49 -17.85
CA LEU A 309 19.30 -21.50 -16.91
C LEU A 309 18.99 -20.17 -17.59
N GLU A 310 19.85 -19.71 -18.51
CA GLU A 310 19.63 -18.51 -19.32
C GLU A 310 18.25 -18.53 -20.01
N ARG A 311 17.96 -19.61 -20.74
CA ARG A 311 16.67 -19.78 -21.43
C ARG A 311 15.49 -19.86 -20.46
N ARG A 312 15.69 -20.52 -19.32
CA ARG A 312 14.64 -20.69 -18.31
C ARG A 312 14.32 -19.38 -17.60
N LEU A 313 15.31 -18.52 -17.39
CA LEU A 313 15.16 -17.17 -16.84
C LEU A 313 14.49 -16.23 -17.85
N GLU A 314 14.82 -16.33 -19.14
CA GLU A 314 14.11 -15.57 -20.19
C GLU A 314 12.62 -15.94 -20.24
N GLU A 315 12.29 -17.24 -20.16
CA GLU A 315 10.90 -17.69 -20.06
C GLU A 315 10.23 -17.21 -18.76
N LEU A 316 10.95 -17.17 -17.63
CA LEU A 316 10.45 -16.61 -16.38
C LEU A 316 10.09 -15.13 -16.53
N ASP A 317 10.97 -14.34 -17.15
CA ASP A 317 10.73 -12.92 -17.44
C ASP A 317 9.49 -12.71 -18.31
N ASN A 318 9.36 -13.50 -19.37
CA ASN A 318 8.21 -13.42 -20.27
C ASN A 318 6.90 -13.69 -19.52
N ARG A 319 6.87 -14.71 -18.67
CA ARG A 319 5.71 -15.04 -17.82
C ARG A 319 5.40 -13.93 -16.81
N ALA A 320 6.44 -13.39 -16.18
CA ALA A 320 6.30 -12.27 -15.25
C ALA A 320 5.69 -11.04 -15.94
N GLN A 321 6.17 -10.71 -17.15
CA GLN A 321 5.64 -9.59 -17.93
C GLN A 321 4.17 -9.81 -18.30
N VAL A 322 3.77 -11.04 -18.65
CA VAL A 322 2.36 -11.38 -18.91
C VAL A 322 1.51 -11.13 -17.66
N VAL A 323 1.95 -11.62 -16.49
CA VAL A 323 1.25 -11.42 -15.22
C VAL A 323 1.10 -9.93 -14.90
N ILE A 324 2.22 -9.18 -14.91
CA ILE A 324 2.27 -7.76 -14.56
C ILE A 324 1.37 -6.95 -15.50
N THR A 325 1.45 -7.20 -16.82
CA THR A 325 0.66 -6.46 -17.82
C THR A 325 -0.84 -6.77 -17.69
N LYS A 326 -1.20 -8.04 -17.48
CA LYS A 326 -2.61 -8.44 -17.32
C LYS A 326 -3.25 -7.91 -16.05
N LEU A 327 -2.48 -7.72 -14.98
CA LEU A 327 -3.00 -7.18 -13.73
C LEU A 327 -3.09 -5.65 -13.74
N ALA A 328 -2.27 -4.97 -14.55
CA ALA A 328 -2.29 -3.51 -14.71
C ALA A 328 -3.52 -2.98 -15.47
N GLY A 329 -4.12 -3.79 -16.35
CA GLY A 329 -5.35 -3.45 -17.10
C GLY A 329 -6.61 -3.98 -16.45
#